data_AF-A0A9P5QYE8-F1
#
_entry.id   AF-A0A9P5QYE8-F1
#
_cell.length_a   1.000
_cell.length_b   1.000
_cell.length_c   1.000
_cell.angle_alpha   90.00
_cell.angle_beta   90.00
_cell.angle_gamma   90.00
#
_symmetry.space_group_name_H-M   'P 1'
#
loop_
_entity.id
_entity.type
_entity.pdbx_description
1 polymer ?
#
loop_
_entity_poly.entity_id
_entity_poly.type
_entity_poly.pdbx_seq_one_letter_code
_entity_poly.pdbx_strand_id
1 'polypeptide(L)'
;YGLGFWKPGSGIIHQIILENYAFPGGLMIGTDSHTPNAGGLGMVAIGVGGADAVDVMADIPWELKCPKVIGVKLTGKMSGWTSAKDIILKVAGILTVKGGTGAIVEYFGPGVDTLSCTGMATICNMGAEIGATTSLFPYNARMADYLKATLRPYIADWADSFQHNLKADAGANYDQVIEIDLNTLEPHINGPFTPDLATPLSKFKEAVKTNGWPAKLEVGLI
;
A
#
# COMPACT_ATOMS: atom_id res chain seq x y z
N TYR A 1 -20.37 -5.14 -24.00
CA TYR A 1 -19.11 -4.60 -23.47
C TYR A 1 -18.11 -5.65 -23.01
N GLY A 2 -18.48 -6.94 -22.81
CA GLY A 2 -17.47 -7.99 -22.52
C GLY A 2 -16.81 -7.87 -21.15
N LEU A 3 -17.45 -7.19 -20.19
CA LEU A 3 -16.91 -6.95 -18.86
C LEU A 3 -17.15 -8.16 -17.95
N GLY A 4 -16.11 -8.57 -17.23
CA GLY A 4 -16.23 -9.55 -16.15
C GLY A 4 -17.15 -9.04 -15.03
N PHE A 5 -17.85 -9.95 -14.35
CA PHE A 5 -18.81 -9.58 -13.31
C PHE A 5 -18.64 -10.44 -12.06
N TRP A 6 -18.19 -9.81 -10.97
CA TRP A 6 -18.18 -10.41 -9.64
C TRP A 6 -19.53 -10.15 -8.95
N LYS A 7 -20.21 -11.22 -8.53
CA LYS A 7 -21.57 -11.14 -7.94
C LYS A 7 -21.55 -10.51 -6.54
N PRO A 8 -22.68 -9.97 -6.04
CA PRO A 8 -22.81 -9.55 -4.64
C PRO A 8 -22.40 -10.66 -3.67
N GLY A 9 -21.64 -10.30 -2.64
CA GLY A 9 -21.09 -11.25 -1.66
C GLY A 9 -19.78 -11.93 -2.09
N SER A 10 -19.22 -11.59 -3.26
CA SER A 10 -17.93 -12.13 -3.72
C SER A 10 -16.73 -11.63 -2.91
N GLY A 11 -16.76 -10.37 -2.46
CA GLY A 11 -15.68 -9.75 -1.70
C GLY A 11 -15.50 -8.28 -2.03
N ILE A 12 -14.59 -7.63 -1.30
CA ILE A 12 -14.18 -6.25 -1.56
C ILE A 12 -13.27 -6.24 -2.79
N ILE A 13 -13.47 -5.26 -3.68
CA ILE A 13 -12.77 -5.12 -4.97
C ILE A 13 -11.25 -5.32 -4.87
N HIS A 14 -10.59 -4.69 -3.91
CA HIS A 14 -9.13 -4.72 -3.77
C HIS A 14 -8.58 -6.09 -3.33
N GLN A 15 -9.37 -6.83 -2.54
CA GLN A 15 -9.02 -8.18 -2.14
C GLN A 15 -9.15 -9.14 -3.32
N ILE A 16 -10.25 -9.03 -4.07
CA ILE A 16 -10.47 -9.78 -5.31
C ILE A 16 -9.35 -9.49 -6.30
N ILE A 17 -8.95 -8.22 -6.46
CA ILE A 17 -7.81 -7.81 -7.30
C ILE A 17 -6.53 -8.47 -6.84
N LEU A 18 -6.17 -8.38 -5.56
CA LEU A 18 -4.91 -8.92 -5.06
C LEU A 18 -4.83 -10.45 -5.26
N GLU A 19 -5.93 -11.15 -5.00
CA GLU A 19 -6.01 -12.62 -5.09
C GLU A 19 -6.03 -13.15 -6.52
N ASN A 20 -6.55 -12.38 -7.49
CA ASN A 20 -6.85 -12.91 -8.83
C ASN A 20 -6.18 -12.15 -9.99
N TYR A 21 -5.99 -10.83 -9.86
CA TYR A 21 -5.69 -9.94 -10.99
C TYR A 21 -4.35 -9.20 -10.87
N ALA A 22 -3.90 -8.90 -9.66
CA ALA A 22 -2.64 -8.18 -9.46
C ALA A 22 -1.44 -9.10 -9.76
N PHE A 23 -0.39 -8.54 -10.35
CA PHE A 23 0.88 -9.22 -10.59
C PHE A 23 2.03 -8.21 -10.70
N PRO A 24 3.29 -8.62 -10.42
CA PRO A 24 4.45 -7.74 -10.50
C PRO A 24 4.66 -7.15 -11.90
N GLY A 25 4.86 -5.83 -11.98
CA GLY A 25 5.13 -5.11 -13.23
C GLY A 25 3.88 -4.75 -14.06
N GLY A 26 2.69 -5.14 -13.60
CA GLY A 26 1.45 -4.69 -14.23
C GLY A 26 1.17 -3.20 -13.98
N LEU A 27 0.37 -2.60 -14.88
CA LEU A 27 -0.26 -1.29 -14.69
C LEU A 27 -1.78 -1.48 -14.68
N MET A 28 -2.45 -1.00 -13.62
CA MET A 28 -3.90 -1.06 -13.47
C MET A 28 -4.45 0.31 -13.10
N ILE A 29 -5.61 0.67 -13.66
CA ILE A 29 -6.44 1.75 -13.15
C ILE A 29 -7.74 1.17 -12.58
N GLY A 30 -8.22 1.74 -11.50
CA GLY A 30 -9.45 1.33 -10.83
C GLY A 30 -10.26 2.54 -10.40
N THR A 31 -11.58 2.47 -10.54
CA THR A 31 -12.48 3.58 -10.15
C THR A 31 -12.73 3.60 -8.65
N ASP A 32 -11.66 3.55 -7.86
CA ASP A 32 -11.65 3.55 -6.39
C ASP A 32 -10.29 4.06 -5.88
N SER A 33 -10.28 4.84 -4.80
CA SER A 33 -9.07 5.46 -4.25
C SER A 33 -8.07 4.46 -3.66
N HIS A 34 -8.53 3.29 -3.20
CA HIS A 34 -7.69 2.28 -2.54
C HIS A 34 -7.16 1.22 -3.52
N THR A 35 -7.32 1.45 -4.83
CA THR A 35 -6.68 0.68 -5.91
C THR A 35 -5.17 0.46 -5.70
N PRO A 36 -4.39 1.40 -5.09
CA PRO A 36 -3.00 1.17 -4.71
C PRO A 36 -2.71 -0.09 -3.89
N ASN A 37 -3.72 -0.73 -3.27
CA ASN A 37 -3.58 -2.02 -2.60
C ASN A 37 -2.79 -3.07 -3.41
N ALA A 38 -2.97 -3.11 -4.73
CA ALA A 38 -2.29 -4.06 -5.60
C ALA A 38 -0.76 -3.83 -5.69
N GLY A 39 -0.25 -2.67 -5.28
CA GLY A 39 1.18 -2.41 -5.16
C GLY A 39 1.90 -3.28 -4.13
N GLY A 40 1.16 -3.89 -3.21
CA GLY A 40 1.68 -4.95 -2.33
C GLY A 40 2.08 -6.23 -3.05
N LEU A 41 1.70 -6.36 -4.33
CA LEU A 41 2.11 -7.43 -5.24
C LEU A 41 2.89 -6.86 -6.44
N GLY A 42 3.57 -5.73 -6.26
CA GLY A 42 4.48 -5.14 -7.25
C GLY A 42 3.80 -4.57 -8.49
N MET A 43 2.49 -4.32 -8.43
CA MET A 43 1.72 -3.72 -9.53
C MET A 43 1.61 -2.21 -9.34
N VAL A 44 1.83 -1.42 -10.39
CA VAL A 44 1.48 0.01 -10.37
C VAL A 44 -0.03 0.11 -10.54
N ALA A 45 -0.76 0.44 -9.47
CA ALA A 45 -2.22 0.42 -9.46
C ALA A 45 -2.77 1.77 -8.97
N ILE A 46 -3.51 2.48 -9.83
CA ILE A 46 -3.88 3.89 -9.60
C ILE A 46 -5.40 4.06 -9.56
N GLY A 47 -5.87 4.78 -8.54
CA GLY A 47 -7.27 5.17 -8.43
C GLY A 47 -7.61 6.31 -9.38
N VAL A 48 -8.71 6.20 -10.12
CA VAL A 48 -9.12 7.17 -11.14
C VAL A 48 -10.63 7.45 -11.11
N GLY A 49 -11.07 8.46 -11.87
CA GLY A 49 -12.49 8.71 -12.09
C GLY A 49 -13.10 7.74 -13.11
N GLY A 50 -14.43 7.71 -13.20
CA GLY A 50 -15.12 6.88 -14.19
C GLY A 50 -14.80 7.24 -15.65
N ALA A 51 -14.48 8.50 -15.94
CA ALA A 51 -14.12 8.95 -17.28
C ALA A 51 -12.78 8.35 -17.75
N ASP A 52 -11.76 8.38 -16.90
CA ASP A 52 -10.44 7.80 -17.20
C ASP A 52 -10.54 6.29 -17.48
N ALA A 53 -11.41 5.58 -16.76
CA ALA A 53 -11.68 4.17 -17.02
C ALA A 53 -12.33 3.96 -18.39
N VAL A 54 -13.24 4.85 -18.81
CA VAL A 54 -13.84 4.80 -20.14
C VAL A 54 -12.81 5.04 -21.23
N ASP A 55 -11.87 5.96 -21.05
CA ASP A 55 -10.80 6.21 -22.01
C ASP A 55 -9.99 4.94 -22.27
N VAL A 56 -9.49 4.27 -21.23
CA VAL A 56 -8.76 3.00 -21.40
C VAL A 56 -9.63 1.89 -21.99
N MET A 57 -10.90 1.80 -21.58
CA MET A 57 -11.84 0.82 -22.17
C MET A 57 -12.14 1.10 -23.65
N ALA A 58 -12.00 2.35 -24.10
CA ALA A 58 -12.20 2.79 -25.47
C ALA A 58 -10.90 2.82 -26.29
N ASP A 59 -9.80 2.28 -25.77
CA ASP A 59 -8.47 2.29 -26.38
C ASP A 59 -7.91 3.72 -26.61
N ILE A 60 -8.30 4.64 -25.73
CA ILE A 60 -7.80 6.02 -25.71
C ILE A 60 -6.63 6.09 -24.71
N PRO A 61 -5.49 6.70 -25.08
CA PRO A 61 -4.38 6.88 -24.16
C PRO A 61 -4.80 7.60 -22.88
N TRP A 62 -4.50 6.99 -21.74
CA TRP A 62 -4.72 7.61 -20.43
C TRP A 62 -3.55 8.51 -20.05
N GLU A 63 -3.85 9.73 -19.63
CA GLU A 63 -2.85 10.70 -19.22
C GLU A 63 -2.63 10.66 -17.70
N LEU A 64 -1.36 10.62 -17.29
CA LEU A 64 -0.96 10.76 -15.90
C LEU A 64 0.15 11.81 -15.82
N LYS A 65 -0.03 12.81 -14.95
CA LYS A 65 1.05 13.73 -14.62
C LYS A 65 2.22 12.94 -14.04
N CYS A 66 3.41 13.12 -14.62
CA CYS A 66 4.62 12.42 -14.19
C CYS A 66 4.83 12.60 -12.67
N PRO A 67 4.76 11.52 -11.88
CA PRO A 67 4.81 11.61 -10.43
C PRO A 67 6.25 11.81 -9.95
N LYS A 68 6.39 12.49 -8.81
CA LYS A 68 7.61 12.39 -7.98
C LYS A 68 7.68 11.02 -7.32
N VAL A 69 8.82 10.67 -6.72
CA VAL A 69 8.97 9.44 -5.95
C VAL A 69 9.44 9.73 -4.52
N ILE A 70 8.63 9.31 -3.54
CA ILE A 70 8.97 9.33 -2.12
C ILE A 70 9.47 7.92 -1.76
N GLY A 71 10.74 7.80 -1.37
CA GLY A 71 11.31 6.55 -0.91
C GLY A 71 11.08 6.35 0.60
N VAL A 72 10.43 5.26 0.99
CA VAL A 72 10.31 4.83 2.40
C VAL A 72 11.23 3.64 2.64
N LYS A 73 12.35 3.91 3.30
CA LYS A 73 13.37 2.92 3.63
C LYS A 73 13.00 2.18 4.92
N LEU A 74 12.69 0.90 4.80
CA LEU A 74 12.40 0.02 5.91
C LEU A 74 13.68 -0.72 6.33
N THR A 75 14.00 -0.66 7.62
CA THR A 75 15.13 -1.37 8.22
C THR A 75 14.68 -2.18 9.43
N GLY A 76 15.46 -3.17 9.86
CA GLY A 76 15.09 -4.01 10.99
C GLY A 76 13.93 -4.97 10.68
N LYS A 77 13.28 -5.47 11.73
CA LYS A 77 12.15 -6.40 11.62
C LYS A 77 11.12 -6.12 12.72
N MET A 78 9.84 -6.06 12.35
CA MET A 78 8.75 -5.91 13.32
C MET A 78 8.71 -7.11 14.27
N SER A 79 8.36 -6.85 15.53
CA SER A 79 8.25 -7.89 16.56
C SER A 79 7.07 -7.61 17.50
N GLY A 80 6.64 -8.65 18.23
CA GLY A 80 5.55 -8.53 19.19
C GLY A 80 4.21 -8.19 18.52
N TRP A 81 3.60 -7.09 18.95
CA TRP A 81 2.27 -6.64 18.51
C TRP A 81 2.31 -5.76 17.27
N THR A 82 3.50 -5.28 16.87
CA THR A 82 3.65 -4.41 15.71
C THR A 82 3.32 -5.18 14.43
N SER A 83 2.55 -4.55 13.56
CA SER A 83 2.00 -5.09 12.32
C SER A 83 2.33 -4.19 11.13
N ALA A 84 2.10 -4.71 9.91
CA ALA A 84 2.29 -3.92 8.68
C ALA A 84 1.45 -2.63 8.67
N LYS A 85 0.28 -2.64 9.33
CA LYS A 85 -0.57 -1.46 9.47
C LYS A 85 0.15 -0.31 10.18
N ASP A 86 0.99 -0.61 11.17
CA ASP A 86 1.70 0.41 11.94
C ASP A 86 2.73 1.19 11.11
N ILE A 87 3.28 0.57 10.06
CA ILE A 87 4.18 1.23 9.12
C ILE A 87 3.45 2.37 8.42
N ILE A 88 2.30 2.10 7.80
CA ILE A 88 1.56 3.14 7.07
C ILE A 88 0.90 4.15 8.01
N LEU A 89 0.47 3.75 9.22
CA LEU A 89 0.00 4.69 10.23
C LEU A 89 1.11 5.67 10.65
N LYS A 90 2.34 5.18 10.79
CA LYS A 90 3.51 6.03 11.09
C LYS A 90 3.87 6.93 9.91
N VAL A 91 3.90 6.41 8.68
CA VAL A 91 4.14 7.20 7.46
C VAL A 91 3.09 8.30 7.30
N ALA A 92 1.80 8.00 7.52
CA ALA A 92 0.72 8.98 7.48
C ALA A 92 0.93 10.10 8.50
N GLY A 93 1.38 9.79 9.72
CA GLY A 93 1.73 10.81 10.71
C GLY A 93 2.94 11.66 10.36
N ILE A 94 3.89 11.14 9.56
CA ILE A 94 5.06 11.88 9.09
C ILE A 94 4.70 12.80 7.92
N LEU A 95 3.97 12.28 6.93
CA LEU A 95 3.66 12.98 5.68
C LEU A 95 2.41 13.85 5.76
N THR A 96 1.50 13.58 6.70
CA THR A 96 0.15 14.17 6.76
C THR A 96 -0.71 13.80 5.54
N VAL A 97 -2.00 14.16 5.56
CA VAL A 97 -2.96 13.88 4.46
C VAL A 97 -2.61 14.51 3.10
N LYS A 98 -1.60 15.40 3.04
CA LYS A 98 -1.19 16.08 1.80
C LYS A 98 0.23 15.73 1.36
N GLY A 99 1.02 15.03 2.17
CA GLY A 99 2.45 14.86 1.91
C GLY A 99 2.79 13.98 0.71
N GLY A 100 1.87 13.11 0.28
CA GLY A 100 2.03 12.25 -0.90
C GLY A 100 1.51 12.84 -2.21
N THR A 101 0.88 14.03 -2.19
CA THR A 101 0.19 14.57 -3.37
C THR A 101 1.12 14.71 -4.58
N GLY A 102 0.78 14.02 -5.68
CA GLY A 102 1.55 14.04 -6.92
C GLY A 102 2.83 13.20 -6.89
N ALA A 103 2.97 12.30 -5.91
CA ALA A 103 4.08 11.37 -5.79
C ALA A 103 3.60 9.92 -5.70
N ILE A 104 4.44 9.00 -6.13
CA ILE A 104 4.35 7.58 -5.81
C ILE A 104 5.20 7.34 -4.56
N VAL A 105 4.68 6.53 -3.63
CA VAL A 105 5.47 6.07 -2.47
C VAL A 105 6.07 4.71 -2.78
N GLU A 106 7.39 4.64 -2.82
CA GLU A 106 8.13 3.41 -3.08
C GLU A 106 8.80 2.93 -1.81
N TYR A 107 8.52 1.68 -1.42
CA TYR A 107 9.10 1.08 -0.23
C TYR A 107 10.35 0.27 -0.58
N PHE A 108 11.44 0.48 0.15
CA PHE A 108 12.72 -0.19 -0.11
C PHE A 108 13.49 -0.51 1.16
N GLY A 109 14.64 -1.17 1.04
CA GLY A 109 15.51 -1.50 2.16
C GLY A 109 15.27 -2.90 2.75
N PRO A 110 16.16 -3.35 3.64
CA PRO A 110 16.19 -4.75 4.11
C PRO A 110 14.95 -5.17 4.92
N GLY A 111 14.21 -4.22 5.49
CA GLY A 111 12.98 -4.50 6.22
C GLY A 111 11.85 -5.02 5.33
N VAL A 112 11.88 -4.74 4.02
CA VAL A 112 10.84 -5.16 3.06
C VAL A 112 10.65 -6.68 3.05
N ASP A 113 11.74 -7.45 3.03
CA ASP A 113 11.68 -8.93 2.94
C ASP A 113 11.17 -9.61 4.21
N THR A 114 10.97 -8.83 5.28
CA THR A 114 10.38 -9.28 6.53
C THR A 114 8.85 -9.23 6.52
N LEU A 115 8.25 -8.55 5.54
CA LEU A 115 6.81 -8.35 5.42
C LEU A 115 6.14 -9.47 4.60
N SER A 116 4.88 -9.78 4.89
CA SER A 116 4.06 -10.62 4.00
C SER A 116 3.55 -9.81 2.80
N CYS A 117 3.16 -10.49 1.71
CA CYS A 117 2.54 -9.82 0.56
C CYS A 117 1.28 -9.02 0.95
N THR A 118 0.39 -9.60 1.76
CA THR A 118 -0.82 -8.90 2.22
C THR A 118 -0.52 -7.77 3.20
N GLY A 119 0.58 -7.86 3.96
CA GLY A 119 1.08 -6.75 4.76
C GLY A 119 1.57 -5.59 3.90
N MET A 120 2.32 -5.88 2.83
CA MET A 120 2.70 -4.87 1.83
C MET A 120 1.47 -4.24 1.18
N ALA A 121 0.44 -5.04 0.85
CA ALA A 121 -0.82 -4.53 0.31
C ALA A 121 -1.55 -3.60 1.28
N THR A 122 -1.58 -3.95 2.57
CA THR A 122 -2.12 -3.10 3.66
C THR A 122 -1.43 -1.73 3.69
N ILE A 123 -0.10 -1.72 3.54
CA ILE A 123 0.69 -0.49 3.55
C ILE A 123 0.39 0.35 2.31
N CYS A 124 0.36 -0.26 1.12
CA CYS A 124 0.06 0.48 -0.10
C CYS A 124 -1.37 1.02 -0.14
N ASN A 125 -2.33 0.25 0.36
CA ASN A 125 -3.75 0.58 0.41
C ASN A 125 -3.99 1.93 1.12
N MET A 126 -3.51 2.07 2.36
CA MET A 126 -3.68 3.31 3.13
C MET A 126 -2.69 4.42 2.71
N GLY A 127 -1.83 4.16 1.73
CA GLY A 127 -1.09 5.22 1.02
C GLY A 127 -2.01 6.21 0.29
N ALA A 128 -3.26 5.83 0.03
CA ALA A 128 -4.29 6.73 -0.47
C ALA A 128 -4.53 7.92 0.48
N GLU A 129 -4.38 7.73 1.80
CA GLU A 129 -4.80 8.71 2.80
C GLU A 129 -3.82 9.87 2.96
N ILE A 130 -2.63 9.75 2.38
CA ILE A 130 -1.64 10.83 2.28
C ILE A 130 -1.69 11.53 0.91
N GLY A 131 -2.63 11.15 0.05
CA GLY A 131 -2.81 11.69 -1.30
C GLY A 131 -1.81 11.17 -2.33
N ALA A 132 -1.14 10.04 -2.08
CA ALA A 132 -0.22 9.45 -3.03
C ALA A 132 -0.94 9.01 -4.31
N THR A 133 -0.29 9.18 -5.47
CA THR A 133 -0.78 8.68 -6.76
C THR A 133 -0.95 7.15 -6.72
N THR A 134 0.03 6.47 -6.13
CA THR A 134 -0.04 5.06 -5.72
C THR A 134 1.11 4.75 -4.77
N SER A 135 1.22 3.50 -4.33
CA SER A 135 2.30 2.99 -3.50
C SER A 135 2.74 1.63 -4.02
N LEU A 136 4.04 1.33 -4.04
CA LEU A 136 4.54 0.02 -4.50
C LEU A 136 5.66 -0.55 -3.62
N PHE A 137 5.73 -1.88 -3.61
CA PHE A 137 6.88 -2.63 -3.13
C PHE A 137 7.59 -3.31 -4.30
N PRO A 138 8.92 -3.51 -4.23
CA PRO A 138 9.67 -4.27 -5.22
C PRO A 138 9.30 -5.75 -5.16
N TYR A 139 9.38 -6.44 -6.29
CA TYR A 139 9.13 -7.87 -6.34
C TYR A 139 10.10 -8.65 -5.43
N ASN A 140 9.56 -9.56 -4.62
CA ASN A 140 10.34 -10.41 -3.73
C ASN A 140 9.72 -11.80 -3.52
N ALA A 141 10.41 -12.66 -2.78
CA ALA A 141 9.98 -14.04 -2.52
C ALA A 141 8.60 -14.13 -1.85
N ARG A 142 8.19 -13.12 -1.07
CA ARG A 142 6.90 -13.11 -0.36
C ARG A 142 5.73 -12.91 -1.32
N MET A 143 5.95 -12.14 -2.39
CA MET A 143 5.02 -12.03 -3.50
C MET A 143 4.94 -13.33 -4.30
N ALA A 144 6.08 -13.98 -4.53
CA ALA A 144 6.13 -15.29 -5.20
C ALA A 144 5.37 -16.37 -4.41
N ASP A 145 5.58 -16.44 -3.09
CA ASP A 145 4.87 -17.34 -2.19
C ASP A 145 3.35 -17.11 -2.24
N TYR A 146 2.92 -15.84 -2.25
CA TYR A 146 1.50 -15.48 -2.33
C TYR A 146 0.88 -15.84 -3.68
N LEU A 147 1.57 -15.59 -4.80
CA LEU A 147 1.12 -16.01 -6.14
C LEU A 147 0.93 -17.53 -6.19
N LYS A 148 1.88 -18.30 -5.66
CA LYS A 148 1.78 -19.77 -5.57
C LYS A 148 0.59 -20.20 -4.71
N ALA A 149 0.41 -19.59 -3.55
CA ALA A 149 -0.71 -19.87 -2.64
C ALA A 149 -2.08 -19.52 -3.25
N THR A 150 -2.13 -18.54 -4.15
CA THR A 150 -3.34 -18.11 -4.90
C THR A 150 -3.44 -18.77 -6.28
N LEU A 151 -2.82 -19.94 -6.48
CA LEU A 151 -2.91 -20.76 -7.69
C LEU A 151 -2.39 -20.08 -8.97
N ARG A 152 -1.42 -19.17 -8.83
CA ARG A 152 -0.77 -18.44 -9.93
C ARG A 152 0.75 -18.68 -9.99
N PRO A 153 1.26 -19.93 -9.85
CA PRO A 153 2.70 -20.19 -9.79
C PRO A 153 3.45 -19.75 -11.05
N TYR A 154 2.82 -19.87 -12.23
CA TYR A 154 3.42 -19.47 -13.51
C TYR A 154 3.74 -17.97 -13.58
N ILE A 155 2.96 -17.11 -12.91
CA ILE A 155 3.24 -15.67 -12.83
C ILE A 155 4.50 -15.44 -11.99
N ALA A 156 4.66 -16.18 -10.89
CA ALA A 156 5.86 -16.10 -10.06
C ALA A 156 7.10 -16.52 -10.86
N ASP A 157 7.02 -17.64 -11.59
CA ASP A 157 8.14 -18.13 -12.40
C ASP A 157 8.56 -17.10 -13.48
N TRP A 158 7.60 -16.45 -14.14
CA TRP A 158 7.88 -15.36 -15.08
C TRP A 158 8.48 -14.13 -14.38
N ALA A 159 7.91 -13.70 -13.26
CA ALA A 159 8.42 -12.57 -12.50
C ALA A 159 9.86 -12.82 -12.02
N ASP A 160 10.20 -14.05 -11.59
CA ASP A 160 11.57 -14.45 -11.23
C ASP A 160 12.56 -14.28 -12.40
N SER A 161 12.12 -14.60 -13.62
CA SER A 161 12.94 -14.43 -14.85
C SER A 161 13.16 -12.97 -15.24
N PHE A 162 12.22 -12.08 -14.89
CA PHE A 162 12.26 -10.64 -15.17
C PHE A 162 12.56 -9.78 -13.95
N GLN A 163 13.02 -10.36 -12.85
CA GLN A 163 13.14 -9.67 -11.56
C GLN A 163 13.99 -8.40 -11.60
N HIS A 164 14.92 -8.30 -12.55
CA HIS A 164 15.78 -7.13 -12.75
C HIS A 164 15.00 -5.89 -13.23
N ASN A 165 13.83 -6.05 -13.84
CA ASN A 165 12.92 -4.96 -14.20
C ASN A 165 11.85 -4.68 -13.14
N LEU A 166 11.76 -5.51 -12.10
CA LEU A 166 10.70 -5.48 -11.09
C LEU A 166 11.19 -4.95 -9.73
N LYS A 167 12.36 -4.31 -9.74
CA LYS A 167 13.04 -3.71 -8.59
C LYS A 167 13.64 -2.39 -9.05
N ALA A 168 13.81 -1.47 -8.12
CA ALA A 168 14.52 -0.23 -8.38
C ALA A 168 15.99 -0.50 -8.76
N ASP A 169 16.53 0.31 -9.65
CA ASP A 169 17.95 0.29 -9.99
C ASP A 169 18.81 0.63 -8.77
N ALA A 170 20.02 0.09 -8.75
CA ALA A 170 20.99 0.46 -7.72
C ALA A 170 21.32 1.96 -7.81
N GLY A 171 21.08 2.69 -6.72
CA GLY A 171 21.29 4.14 -6.68
C GLY A 171 20.17 4.97 -7.32
N ALA A 172 18.97 4.39 -7.50
CA ALA A 172 17.79 5.16 -7.88
C ALA A 172 17.60 6.36 -6.94
N ASN A 173 17.29 7.51 -7.54
CA ASN A 173 17.10 8.76 -6.80
C ASN A 173 15.63 8.89 -6.38
N TYR A 174 15.41 9.26 -5.13
CA TYR A 174 14.10 9.62 -4.60
C TYR A 174 14.04 11.14 -4.35
N ASP A 175 12.93 11.78 -4.70
CA ASP A 175 12.71 13.21 -4.43
C ASP A 175 12.68 13.53 -2.92
N GLN A 176 12.29 12.53 -2.13
CA GLN A 176 12.28 12.58 -0.67
C GLN A 176 12.54 11.17 -0.13
N VAL A 177 13.27 11.07 0.99
CA VAL A 177 13.50 9.80 1.69
C VAL A 177 13.01 9.89 3.13
N ILE A 178 12.26 8.87 3.56
CA ILE A 178 11.84 8.64 4.94
C ILE A 178 12.43 7.31 5.40
N GLU A 179 13.03 7.28 6.57
CA GLU A 179 13.55 6.03 7.16
C GLU A 179 12.68 5.57 8.33
N ILE A 180 12.35 4.28 8.36
CA ILE A 180 11.62 3.63 9.46
C ILE A 180 12.41 2.41 9.93
N ASP A 181 12.77 2.41 11.22
CA ASP A 181 13.34 1.24 11.88
C ASP A 181 12.22 0.39 12.51
N LEU A 182 11.94 -0.75 11.88
CA LEU A 182 10.93 -1.71 12.29
C LEU A 182 11.23 -2.37 13.64
N ASN A 183 12.48 -2.33 14.13
CA ASN A 183 12.80 -2.85 15.47
C ASN A 183 12.22 -1.96 16.58
N THR A 184 12.09 -0.66 16.30
CA THR A 184 11.61 0.34 17.26
C THR A 184 10.17 0.77 17.03
N LEU A 185 9.59 0.37 15.88
CA LEU A 185 8.20 0.60 15.57
C LEU A 185 7.30 -0.15 16.55
N GLU A 186 6.47 0.58 17.26
CA GLU A 186 5.43 0.05 18.16
C GLU A 186 4.04 0.16 17.51
N PRO A 187 3.00 -0.53 18.05
CA PRO A 187 1.63 -0.39 17.56
C PRO A 187 1.14 1.07 17.58
N HIS A 188 0.34 1.46 16.60
CA HIS A 188 -0.22 2.81 16.44
C HIS A 188 -1.75 2.79 16.31
N ILE A 189 -2.37 3.89 16.72
CA ILE A 189 -3.78 4.20 16.46
C ILE A 189 -3.83 5.64 15.94
N ASN A 190 -4.49 5.84 14.79
CA ASN A 190 -4.67 7.16 14.20
C ASN A 190 -6.12 7.61 14.29
N GLY A 191 -6.35 8.91 14.43
CA GLY A 191 -7.67 9.50 14.58
C GLY A 191 -7.74 10.50 15.74
N PRO A 192 -8.94 11.01 16.09
CA PRO A 192 -10.24 10.43 15.74
C PRO A 192 -10.86 10.93 14.44
N PHE A 193 -10.42 12.07 13.88
CA PHE A 193 -11.08 12.69 12.71
C PHE A 193 -10.20 12.79 11.46
N THR A 194 -8.91 12.45 11.57
CA THR A 194 -7.99 12.40 10.43
C THR A 194 -7.11 11.16 10.51
N PRO A 195 -6.76 10.54 9.37
CA PRO A 195 -5.93 9.34 9.34
C PRO A 195 -4.45 9.62 9.65
N ASP A 196 -4.03 10.89 9.69
CA ASP A 196 -2.66 11.31 9.97
C ASP A 196 -2.41 11.74 11.42
N LEU A 197 -3.43 11.82 12.28
CA LEU A 197 -3.23 12.06 13.71
C LEU A 197 -2.72 10.79 14.39
N ALA A 198 -1.42 10.54 14.23
CA ALA A 198 -0.79 9.30 14.66
C ALA A 198 -0.44 9.29 16.15
N THR A 199 -0.98 8.31 16.87
CA THR A 199 -0.72 8.12 18.31
C THR A 199 -0.12 6.74 18.55
N PRO A 200 1.12 6.64 19.06
CA PRO A 200 1.63 5.35 19.52
C PRO A 200 0.74 4.77 20.60
N LEU A 201 0.47 3.47 20.56
CA LEU A 201 -0.48 2.81 21.45
C LEU A 201 -0.11 2.99 22.93
N SER A 202 1.19 3.02 23.24
CA SER A 202 1.73 3.31 24.58
C SER A 202 1.30 4.66 25.14
N LYS A 203 1.01 5.64 24.27
CA LYS A 203 0.57 7.00 24.62
C LYS A 203 -0.94 7.21 24.50
N PHE A 204 -1.67 6.25 23.91
CA PHE A 204 -3.07 6.44 23.57
C PHE A 204 -3.95 6.73 24.79
N LYS A 205 -3.73 6.06 25.92
CA LYS A 205 -4.47 6.30 27.17
C LYS A 205 -4.32 7.73 27.68
N GLU A 206 -3.14 8.31 27.54
CA GLU A 206 -2.87 9.69 27.92
C GLU A 206 -3.53 10.65 26.93
N ALA A 207 -3.41 10.39 25.62
CA ALA A 207 -4.03 11.19 24.58
C ALA A 207 -5.56 11.26 24.72
N VAL A 208 -6.21 10.14 25.05
CA VAL A 208 -7.67 10.09 25.31
C VAL A 208 -8.06 11.04 26.45
N LYS A 209 -7.29 11.06 27.54
CA LYS A 209 -7.57 11.93 28.69
C LYS A 209 -7.33 13.40 28.34
N THR A 210 -6.17 13.71 27.77
CA THR A 210 -5.75 15.09 27.49
C THR A 210 -6.68 15.77 26.47
N ASN A 211 -7.14 15.04 25.46
CA ASN A 211 -8.00 15.57 24.42
C ASN A 211 -9.51 15.41 24.73
N GLY A 212 -9.88 14.82 25.88
CA GLY A 212 -11.28 14.60 26.23
C GLY A 212 -12.03 13.65 25.28
N TRP A 213 -11.34 12.67 24.69
CA TRP A 213 -11.98 11.69 23.82
C TRP A 213 -12.80 10.66 24.62
N PRO A 214 -13.85 10.06 24.02
CA PRO A 214 -14.61 9.00 24.69
C PRO A 214 -13.70 7.83 25.09
N ALA A 215 -13.68 7.51 26.38
CA ALA A 215 -12.81 6.43 26.91
C ALA A 215 -13.39 5.03 26.71
N LYS A 216 -14.71 4.92 26.49
CA LYS A 216 -15.38 3.64 26.27
C LYS A 216 -15.38 3.31 24.77
N LEU A 217 -14.75 2.19 24.42
CA LEU A 217 -14.89 1.60 23.09
C LEU A 217 -16.27 0.94 22.99
N GLU A 218 -17.17 1.51 22.19
CA GLU A 218 -18.51 0.96 22.00
C GLU A 218 -18.49 -0.25 21.06
N VAL A 219 -17.70 -0.18 19.98
CA VAL A 219 -17.61 -1.21 18.93
C VAL A 219 -16.19 -1.29 18.41
N GLY A 220 -15.68 -2.50 18.20
CA GLY A 220 -14.45 -2.77 17.45
C GLY A 220 -14.78 -3.42 16.11
N LEU A 221 -14.21 -2.91 15.01
CA LEU A 221 -14.35 -3.45 13.66
C LEU A 221 -12.96 -3.82 13.13
N ILE A 222 -12.84 -5.02 12.56
CA ILE A 222 -11.60 -5.55 11.95
C ILE A 222 -11.74 -5.68 10.45
#